data_AF-B8FKU0-F1
#
_entry.id   AF-B8FKU0-F1
#
_cell.length_a   1.000
_cell.length_b   1.000
_cell.length_c   1.000
_cell.angle_alpha   90.00
_cell.angle_beta   90.00
_cell.angle_gamma   90.00
#
_symmetry.space_group_name_H-M   'P 1'
#
loop_
_entity.id
_entity.type
_entity.pdbx_description
1 polymer ?
#
loop_
_entity_poly.entity_id
_entity_poly.type
_entity_poly.pdbx_seq_one_letter_code
_entity_poly.pdbx_strand_id
1 'polypeptide(L)'
;MKRPTHKELSKKLREAQSCAEEDRIMLMNPTSLAADALNMGYMMDELSQVLHNVLDEIQPEDYVGMSPPQKSYEQEINGADLFPFRWKSLIVKCLAYLKFAIFSQTLWLISFHPNRKAPF
;
A
#
# COMPACT_ATOMS: atom_id res chain seq x y z
N MET A 1 -0.69 -15.14 18.34
CA MET A 1 -0.11 -15.32 16.98
C MET A 1 0.78 -14.13 16.69
N LYS A 2 2.04 -14.35 16.28
CA LYS A 2 3.03 -13.28 16.15
C LYS A 2 2.84 -12.56 14.82
N ARG A 3 2.49 -11.27 14.83
CA ARG A 3 2.55 -10.38 13.64
C ARG A 3 3.93 -10.49 12.97
N PRO A 4 4.06 -10.19 11.66
CA PRO A 4 5.37 -9.85 11.11
C PRO A 4 6.05 -8.87 12.05
N THR A 5 7.34 -9.07 12.30
CA THR A 5 8.07 -8.23 13.25
C THR A 5 8.10 -6.78 12.76
N HIS A 6 8.21 -5.83 13.69
CA HIS A 6 8.36 -4.41 13.30
C HIS A 6 9.55 -4.22 12.36
N LYS A 7 10.62 -5.03 12.52
CA LYS A 7 11.79 -5.01 11.65
C LYS A 7 11.44 -5.43 10.21
N GLU A 8 10.65 -6.48 10.03
CA GLU A 8 10.20 -6.92 8.70
C GLU A 8 9.28 -5.88 8.05
N LEU A 9 8.30 -5.35 8.79
CA LEU A 9 7.39 -4.32 8.28
C LEU A 9 8.14 -3.04 7.94
N SER A 10 9.04 -2.57 8.81
CA SER A 10 9.88 -1.40 8.53
C SER A 10 10.73 -1.60 7.29
N LYS A 11 11.29 -2.80 7.09
CA LYS A 11 12.05 -3.13 5.88
C LYS A 11 11.16 -3.03 4.64
N LYS A 12 9.93 -3.55 4.69
CA LYS A 12 8.98 -3.50 3.57
C LYS A 12 8.48 -2.11 3.25
N LEU A 13 8.25 -1.28 4.25
CA LEU A 13 7.92 0.14 4.05
C LEU A 13 9.07 0.89 3.38
N ARG A 14 10.32 0.67 3.81
CA ARG A 14 11.50 1.25 3.16
C ARG A 14 11.70 0.77 1.71
N GLU A 15 11.46 -0.52 1.45
CA GLU A 15 11.49 -1.07 0.08
C GLU A 15 10.41 -0.39 -0.80
N ALA A 16 9.20 -0.20 -0.28
CA ALA A 16 8.13 0.51 -0.98
C ALA A 16 8.49 1.97 -1.26
N GLN A 17 9.08 2.66 -0.28
CA GLN A 17 9.51 4.05 -0.40
C GLN A 17 10.58 4.21 -1.50
N SER A 18 11.62 3.37 -1.50
CA SER A 18 12.64 3.40 -2.56
C SER A 18 12.05 3.08 -3.94
N CYS A 19 11.08 2.17 -4.04
CA CYS A 19 10.40 1.92 -5.30
C CYS A 19 9.56 3.13 -5.76
N ALA A 20 8.90 3.83 -4.84
CA ALA A 20 8.13 5.03 -5.17
C ALA A 20 9.04 6.19 -5.61
N GLU A 21 10.16 6.42 -4.91
CA GLU A 21 11.16 7.44 -5.26
C GLU A 21 11.78 7.21 -6.66
N GLU A 22 11.92 5.95 -7.06
CA GLU A 22 12.49 5.57 -8.36
C GLU A 22 11.42 5.36 -9.45
N ASP A 23 10.16 5.75 -9.20
CA ASP A 23 9.00 5.54 -10.08
C ASP A 23 8.81 4.07 -10.53
N ARG A 24 9.28 3.11 -9.72
CA ARG A 24 9.10 1.66 -9.91
C ARG A 24 7.77 1.20 -9.32
N ILE A 25 6.68 1.76 -9.83
CA ILE A 25 5.32 1.51 -9.37
C ILE A 25 4.52 0.82 -10.46
N MET A 26 3.86 -0.28 -10.13
CA MET A 26 2.92 -0.99 -11.01
C MET A 26 1.54 -1.07 -10.35
N LEU A 27 0.48 -0.89 -11.14
CA LEU A 27 -0.89 -0.83 -10.65
C LEU A 27 -1.61 -2.14 -10.96
N MET A 28 -2.16 -2.81 -9.95
CA MET A 28 -2.91 -4.05 -10.17
C MET A 28 -4.27 -3.81 -10.83
N ASN A 29 -4.97 -2.75 -10.41
CA ASN A 29 -6.27 -2.36 -10.97
C ASN A 29 -6.31 -0.85 -11.21
N PRO A 30 -5.77 -0.37 -12.35
CA PRO A 30 -5.67 1.06 -12.65
C PRO A 30 -7.02 1.78 -12.58
N THR A 31 -8.09 1.16 -13.08
CA THR A 31 -9.43 1.77 -13.12
C THR A 31 -9.99 2.00 -11.72
N SER A 32 -9.91 1.01 -10.81
CA SER A 32 -10.36 1.18 -9.43
C SER A 32 -9.49 2.19 -8.68
N LEU A 33 -8.17 2.16 -8.89
CA LEU A 33 -7.23 3.09 -8.27
C LEU A 33 -7.47 4.54 -8.72
N ALA A 34 -7.81 4.77 -9.99
CA ALA A 34 -8.17 6.11 -10.47
C ALA A 34 -9.44 6.65 -9.81
N ALA A 35 -10.47 5.82 -9.64
CA ALA A 35 -11.67 6.22 -8.92
C ALA A 35 -11.39 6.52 -7.44
N ASP A 36 -10.53 5.72 -6.80
CA ASP A 36 -10.14 5.92 -5.41
C ASP A 36 -9.23 7.15 -5.20
N ALA A 37 -8.34 7.45 -6.16
CA ALA A 37 -7.53 8.67 -6.16
C ALA A 37 -8.41 9.93 -6.12
N LEU A 38 -9.42 9.99 -7.00
CA LEU A 38 -10.39 11.09 -7.02
C LEU A 38 -11.13 11.22 -5.68
N ASN A 39 -11.53 10.10 -5.08
CA ASN A 39 -12.18 10.09 -3.76
C ASN A 39 -11.25 10.56 -2.63
N MET A 40 -9.95 10.36 -2.77
CA MET A 40 -8.92 10.83 -1.83
C MET A 40 -8.44 12.26 -2.11
N GLY A 41 -8.92 12.87 -3.20
CA GLY A 41 -8.63 14.27 -3.52
C GLY A 41 -7.30 14.50 -4.23
N TYR A 42 -6.80 13.51 -4.99
CA TYR A 42 -5.62 13.66 -5.84
C TYR A 42 -5.83 13.03 -7.22
N MET A 43 -5.01 13.40 -8.19
CA MET A 43 -5.03 12.91 -9.57
C MET A 43 -4.00 11.80 -9.79
N MET A 44 -4.22 10.92 -10.77
CA MET A 44 -3.34 9.76 -11.00
C MET A 44 -1.91 10.11 -11.42
N ASP A 45 -1.69 11.28 -12.02
CA ASP A 45 -0.37 11.83 -12.33
C ASP A 45 0.39 12.29 -11.08
N GLU A 46 -0.31 12.57 -9.98
CA GLU A 46 0.26 12.89 -8.67
C GLU A 46 0.58 11.62 -7.84
N LEU A 47 0.20 10.43 -8.31
CA LEU A 47 0.23 9.19 -7.54
C LEU A 47 1.60 8.89 -6.92
N SER A 48 2.69 9.05 -7.69
CA SER A 48 4.04 8.77 -7.20
C SER A 48 4.41 9.67 -6.02
N GLN A 49 4.16 10.97 -6.15
CA GLN A 49 4.41 11.95 -5.09
C GLN A 49 3.51 11.71 -3.85
N VAL A 50 2.23 11.37 -4.07
CA VAL A 50 1.32 11.05 -2.97
C VAL A 50 1.77 9.77 -2.26
N LEU A 51 2.15 8.73 -3.00
CA LEU A 51 2.65 7.47 -2.44
C LEU A 51 3.91 7.67 -1.61
N HIS A 52 4.88 8.43 -2.12
CA HIS A 52 6.09 8.79 -1.39
C HIS A 52 5.73 9.44 -0.04
N ASN A 53 4.86 10.46 -0.06
CA ASN A 53 4.49 11.19 1.15
C ASN A 53 3.71 10.35 2.16
N VAL A 54 2.81 9.46 1.71
CA VAL A 54 2.04 8.62 2.65
C VAL A 54 2.85 7.45 3.19
N LEU A 55 3.82 6.92 2.45
CA LEU A 55 4.70 5.85 2.94
C LEU A 55 5.56 6.33 4.12
N ASP A 56 5.90 7.62 4.17
CA ASP A 56 6.57 8.26 5.31
C ASP A 56 5.67 8.38 6.56
N GLU A 57 4.34 8.43 6.39
CA GLU A 57 3.40 8.47 7.51
C GLU A 57 3.22 7.08 8.16
N ILE A 58 3.28 6.02 7.36
CA ILE A 58 2.90 4.67 7.78
C ILE A 58 3.96 4.07 8.71
N GLN A 59 3.50 3.55 9.84
CA GLN A 59 4.33 2.85 10.81
C GLN A 59 4.04 1.34 10.82
N PRO A 60 4.96 0.49 11.29
CA PRO A 60 4.72 -0.95 11.46
C PRO A 60 3.44 -1.28 12.25
N GLU A 61 3.06 -0.44 13.21
CA GLU A 61 1.88 -0.57 14.05
C GLU A 61 0.56 -0.46 13.27
N ASP A 62 0.58 0.22 12.13
CA ASP A 62 -0.56 0.40 11.22
C ASP A 62 -0.85 -0.86 10.38
N TYR A 63 -0.01 -1.89 10.47
CA TYR A 63 -0.23 -3.15 9.78
C TYR A 63 -1.50 -3.86 10.29
N VAL A 64 -2.42 -4.12 9.36
CA VAL A 64 -3.72 -4.75 9.64
C VAL A 64 -3.86 -6.15 9.02
N GLY A 65 -2.76 -6.71 8.49
CA GLY A 65 -2.76 -8.02 7.84
C GLY A 65 -2.56 -9.20 8.81
N MET A 66 -2.52 -10.39 8.22
CA MET A 66 -2.31 -11.65 8.94
C MET A 66 -0.82 -11.96 9.19
N SER A 67 -0.57 -13.04 9.93
CA SER A 67 0.75 -13.66 10.03
C SER A 67 0.67 -15.18 9.79
N PRO A 68 1.35 -15.73 8.78
CA PRO A 68 2.17 -15.00 7.80
C PRO A 68 1.33 -14.03 6.94
N PRO A 69 1.96 -13.04 6.27
CA PRO A 69 1.24 -12.20 5.31
C PRO A 69 0.50 -13.04 4.28
N GLN A 70 -0.65 -12.53 3.82
CA GLN A 70 -1.41 -13.22 2.77
C GLN A 70 -0.61 -13.21 1.47
N LYS A 71 -0.63 -14.32 0.75
CA LYS A 71 -0.02 -14.44 -0.58
C LYS A 71 -0.97 -13.91 -1.66
N SER A 72 -0.42 -13.24 -2.67
CA SER A 72 -1.18 -12.88 -3.86
C SER A 72 -1.40 -14.09 -4.77
N TYR A 73 -2.59 -14.14 -5.39
CA TYR A 73 -2.93 -15.11 -6.45
C TYR A 73 -2.98 -14.46 -7.84
N GLU A 74 -2.83 -13.14 -7.93
CA GLU A 74 -2.76 -12.40 -9.19
C GLU A 74 -1.55 -12.88 -9.99
N GLN A 75 -1.72 -13.04 -11.30
CA GLN A 75 -0.74 -13.71 -12.16
C GLN A 75 0.63 -13.00 -12.14
N GLU A 76 0.62 -11.66 -12.07
CA GLU A 76 1.79 -10.78 -12.15
C GLU A 76 2.67 -10.83 -10.90
N ILE A 77 2.08 -11.13 -9.74
CA ILE A 77 2.75 -11.14 -8.43
C ILE A 77 2.43 -12.40 -7.63
N ASN A 78 2.20 -13.52 -8.32
CA ASN A 78 1.79 -14.77 -7.69
C ASN A 78 2.81 -15.19 -6.61
N GLY A 79 2.31 -15.44 -5.40
CA GLY A 79 3.13 -15.83 -4.26
C GLY A 79 3.86 -14.68 -3.56
N ALA A 80 3.70 -13.44 -4.01
CA ALA A 80 4.19 -12.27 -3.29
C ALA A 80 3.40 -12.06 -1.99
N ASP A 81 4.08 -11.59 -0.94
CA ASP A 81 3.43 -11.19 0.31
C ASP A 81 2.67 -9.87 0.13
N LEU A 82 1.44 -9.84 0.62
CA LEU A 82 0.57 -8.66 0.63
C LEU A 82 0.68 -7.95 1.97
N PHE A 83 0.93 -6.65 1.91
CA PHE A 83 1.10 -5.80 3.09
C PHE A 83 0.00 -4.73 3.15
N PRO A 84 -1.11 -5.02 3.87
CA PRO A 84 -2.16 -4.04 4.11
C PRO A 84 -1.87 -3.20 5.37
N PHE A 85 -1.98 -1.89 5.22
CA PHE A 85 -1.83 -0.89 6.27
C PHE A 85 -3.08 -0.01 6.37
N ARG A 86 -3.39 0.42 7.58
CA ARG A 86 -4.47 1.37 7.85
C ARG A 86 -4.01 2.39 8.87
N TRP A 87 -3.93 3.64 8.45
CA TRP A 87 -3.43 4.75 9.27
C TRP A 87 -4.29 6.00 9.06
N LYS A 88 -4.17 6.96 9.97
CA LYS A 88 -4.79 8.28 9.79
C LYS A 88 -3.81 9.16 9.01
N SER A 89 -4.13 9.43 7.75
CA SER A 89 -3.25 10.22 6.88
C SER A 89 -3.51 11.72 7.04
N LEU A 90 -2.43 12.50 7.11
CA LEU A 90 -2.47 13.96 7.00
C LEU A 90 -2.42 14.40 5.54
N ILE A 91 -1.74 13.64 4.66
CA ILE A 91 -1.66 13.89 3.22
C ILE A 91 -3.03 13.79 2.56
N VAL A 92 -3.72 12.64 2.67
CA VAL A 92 -5.05 12.41 2.07
C VAL A 92 -6.22 12.68 3.04
N LYS A 93 -5.91 13.27 4.21
CA LYS A 93 -6.88 13.81 5.19
C LYS A 93 -8.01 12.85 5.60
N CYS A 94 -7.74 11.54 5.62
CA CYS A 94 -8.72 10.53 6.02
C CYS A 94 -8.06 9.36 6.76
N LEU A 95 -8.88 8.47 7.34
CA LEU A 95 -8.40 7.14 7.70
C LEU A 95 -8.19 6.38 6.38
N ALA A 96 -6.95 6.17 5.98
CA ALA A 96 -6.59 5.59 4.69
C ALA A 96 -6.33 4.08 4.82
N TYR A 97 -6.42 3.38 3.69
CA TYR A 97 -6.03 1.99 3.56
C TYR A 97 -5.12 1.85 2.34
N LEU A 98 -3.96 1.23 2.52
CA LEU A 98 -2.98 0.94 1.48
C LEU A 98 -2.67 -0.55 1.53
N LYS A 99 -2.73 -1.24 0.39
CA LYS A 99 -2.28 -2.60 0.22
C LYS A 99 -1.30 -2.67 -0.92
N PHE A 100 -0.09 -3.13 -0.62
CA PHE A 100 0.97 -3.27 -1.62
C PHE A 100 1.67 -4.62 -1.53
N ALA A 101 2.46 -4.93 -2.55
CA ALA A 101 3.45 -6.00 -2.56
C ALA A 101 4.78 -5.48 -3.11
N ILE A 102 5.88 -6.05 -2.64
CA ILE A 102 7.19 -5.86 -3.26
C ILE A 102 7.52 -7.13 -4.04
N PHE A 103 7.59 -7.01 -5.37
CA PHE A 103 7.90 -8.13 -6.25
C PHE A 103 8.83 -7.67 -7.36
N SER A 104 9.93 -8.41 -7.58
CA SER A 104 10.97 -8.06 -8.56
C SER A 104 11.45 -6.59 -8.44
N GLN A 105 11.66 -6.15 -7.19
CA GLN A 105 12.06 -4.77 -6.85
C GLN A 105 11.11 -3.69 -7.41
N THR A 106 9.83 -4.01 -7.52
CA THR A 106 8.78 -3.09 -7.96
C THR A 106 7.72 -3.02 -6.86
N LEU A 107 7.23 -1.82 -6.59
CA LEU A 107 6.07 -1.59 -5.75
C LEU A 107 4.81 -1.88 -6.57
N TRP A 108 4.17 -3.00 -6.27
CA TRP A 108 2.86 -3.31 -6.81
C TRP A 108 1.80 -2.71 -5.90
N LEU A 109 1.07 -1.73 -6.42
CA LEU A 109 -0.06 -1.10 -5.74
C LEU A 109 -1.33 -1.92 -6.01
N ILE A 110 -1.83 -2.62 -4.99
CA ILE A 110 -3.06 -3.41 -5.11
C ILE A 110 -4.29 -2.57 -4.73
N SER A 111 -4.18 -1.75 -3.68
CA SER A 111 -5.29 -0.92 -3.22
C SER A 111 -4.76 0.34 -2.53
N PHE A 112 -5.35 1.49 -2.81
CA PHE A 112 -5.15 2.71 -2.03
C PHE A 112 -6.46 3.49 -2.06
N HIS A 113 -7.11 3.64 -0.92
CA HIS A 113 -8.45 4.23 -0.83
C HIS A 113 -8.75 4.71 0.59
N PRO A 114 -9.79 5.54 0.81
CA PRO A 114 -10.30 5.81 2.14
C PRO A 114 -10.71 4.48 2.79
N ASN A 115 -10.41 4.27 4.06
CA ASN A 115 -10.76 3.05 4.77
C ASN A 115 -12.29 2.90 4.78
N ARG A 116 -12.78 1.96 3.98
CA ARG A 116 -14.19 1.59 3.94
C ARG A 116 -14.47 0.73 5.18
N LYS A 117 -15.57 0.98 5.90
CA LYS A 117 -16.11 -0.07 6.77
C LYS A 117 -16.37 -1.26 5.84
N ALA A 118 -15.83 -2.43 6.14
CA ALA A 118 -16.22 -3.63 5.42
C ALA A 118 -17.76 -3.70 5.43
N PRO A 119 -18.43 -3.98 4.30
CA PRO A 119 -19.81 -4.43 4.38
C PRO A 119 -19.79 -5.69 5.27
N PHE A 120 -20.51 -5.63 6.38
CA PHE A 120 -20.70 -6.74 7.28
C PHE A 120 -21.39 -7.91 6.57
#